data_AF-A0A7V4JTL0-F1
#
_entry.id   AF-A0A7V4JTL0-F1
#
_cell.length_a   1.000
_cell.length_b   1.000
_cell.length_c   1.000
_cell.angle_alpha   90.00
_cell.angle_beta   90.00
_cell.angle_gamma   90.00
#
_symmetry.space_group_name_H-M   'P 1'
#
loop_
_entity.id
_entity.type
_entity.pdbx_description
1 polymer ?
#
loop_
_entity_poly.entity_id
_entity_poly.type
_entity_poly.pdbx_seq_one_letter_code
_entity_poly.pdbx_strand_id
1 'polypeptide(L)'
;MYAGLVQRAPLLAAAMTLFMVSLIGIPPLMGFWGKLFVFRAAVESNLTWLAIVGVVNSAIAAFYYLGVVVQMIMREPAQSPAAEPLAATAVRRRVAMGTAIALAAVATLLIGIWPSVITGLVRGL
;
A
#
# COMPACT_ATOMS: atom_id res chain seq x y z
N MET A 1 14.69 -7.12 -8.58
CA MET A 1 15.18 -6.87 -7.20
C MET A 1 14.82 -5.43 -6.85
N TYR A 2 14.08 -5.17 -5.76
CA TYR A 2 13.61 -3.82 -5.38
C TYR A 2 14.71 -2.93 -4.77
N ALA A 3 15.93 -3.46 -4.63
CA ALA A 3 17.09 -2.77 -4.07
C ALA A 3 17.38 -1.46 -4.82
N GLY A 4 17.46 -0.36 -4.08
CA GLY A 4 17.81 0.97 -4.60
C GLY A 4 16.77 1.58 -5.56
N LEU A 5 15.50 1.16 -5.49
CA LEU A 5 14.45 1.71 -6.35
C LEU A 5 14.29 3.22 -6.17
N VAL A 6 14.51 3.74 -4.96
CA VAL A 6 14.41 5.18 -4.68
C VAL A 6 15.36 6.02 -5.56
N GLN A 7 16.51 5.47 -5.92
CA GLN A 7 17.52 6.13 -6.76
C GLN A 7 17.16 6.06 -8.26
N ARG A 8 16.39 5.04 -8.68
CA ARG A 8 16.00 4.81 -10.08
C ARG A 8 14.69 5.48 -10.45
N ALA A 9 13.72 5.41 -9.55
CA ALA A 9 12.35 5.85 -9.77
C ALA A 9 11.77 6.33 -8.42
N PRO A 10 12.16 7.52 -7.94
CA PRO A 10 11.79 8.02 -6.62
C PRO A 10 10.28 8.11 -6.40
N LEU A 11 9.52 8.49 -7.43
CA LEU A 11 8.06 8.58 -7.35
C LEU A 11 7.40 7.20 -7.20
N LEU A 12 7.92 6.19 -7.90
CA LEU A 12 7.43 4.82 -7.78
C LEU A 12 7.77 4.24 -6.41
N ALA A 13 8.97 4.53 -5.90
CA ALA A 13 9.35 4.17 -4.55
C ALA A 13 8.44 4.81 -3.51
N ALA A 14 8.16 6.11 -3.61
CA ALA A 14 7.25 6.81 -2.72
C ALA A 14 5.83 6.20 -2.72
N ALA A 15 5.28 5.91 -3.90
CA ALA A 15 3.98 5.26 -4.02
C ALA A 15 3.97 3.85 -3.41
N MET A 16 5.01 3.05 -3.66
CA MET A 16 5.14 1.71 -3.09
C MET A 16 5.26 1.76 -1.56
N THR A 17 6.05 2.70 -1.01
CA THR A 17 6.12 2.95 0.43
C THR A 17 4.74 3.29 0.98
N LEU A 18 4.01 4.23 0.35
CA LEU A 18 2.67 4.60 0.77
C LEU A 18 1.73 3.38 0.85
N PHE A 19 1.76 2.51 -0.17
CA PHE A 19 0.94 1.30 -0.18
C PHE A 19 1.37 0.27 0.88
N MET A 20 2.68 0.06 1.06
CA MET A 20 3.18 -0.83 2.11
C MET A 20 2.79 -0.32 3.49
N VAL A 21 2.93 0.98 3.76
CA VAL A 21 2.53 1.59 5.04
C VAL A 21 1.01 1.54 5.23
N SER A 22 0.22 1.68 4.16
CA SER A 22 -1.23 1.49 4.22
C SER A 22 -1.60 0.06 4.60
N LEU A 23 -0.92 -0.95 4.02
CA LEU A 23 -1.11 -2.36 4.36
C LEU A 23 -0.67 -2.72 5.78
N ILE A 24 0.37 -2.06 6.30
CA ILE A 24 0.74 -2.16 7.73
C ILE A 24 -0.45 -1.75 8.59
N GLY A 25 -1.19 -0.72 8.18
CA GLY A 25 -2.35 -0.21 8.88
C GLY A 25 -2.00 0.92 9.84
N ILE A 26 -1.08 1.82 9.44
CA ILE A 26 -0.81 3.03 10.21
C ILE A 26 -1.99 4.02 10.01
N PRO A 27 -2.64 4.53 11.08
CA PRO A 27 -3.59 5.64 10.95
C PRO A 27 -2.86 6.86 10.39
N PRO A 28 -3.33 7.60 9.36
CA PRO A 28 -4.68 7.74 8.81
C PRO A 28 -4.87 7.07 7.43
N LEU A 29 -4.29 5.89 7.19
CA LEU A 29 -4.36 5.23 5.88
C LEU A 29 -5.58 4.31 5.74
N MET A 30 -6.04 4.10 4.50
CA MET A 30 -7.18 3.23 4.21
C MET A 30 -7.08 1.84 4.83
N GLY A 31 -5.89 1.21 4.80
CA GLY A 31 -5.71 -0.15 5.32
C GLY A 31 -5.88 -0.27 6.84
N PHE A 32 -5.75 0.82 7.61
CA PHE A 32 -6.08 0.84 9.03
C PHE A 32 -7.58 0.67 9.25
N TRP A 33 -8.40 1.46 8.56
CA TRP A 33 -9.86 1.41 8.69
C TRP A 33 -10.43 0.04 8.29
N GLY A 34 -9.90 -0.56 7.23
CA GLY A 34 -10.29 -1.92 6.81
C GLY A 34 -10.08 -2.95 7.93
N LYS A 35 -8.90 -2.96 8.55
CA LYS A 35 -8.60 -3.88 9.67
C LYS A 35 -9.47 -3.58 10.89
N LEU A 36 -9.63 -2.31 11.25
CA LEU A 36 -10.41 -1.89 12.41
C LEU A 36 -11.88 -2.33 12.29
N PHE A 37 -12.49 -2.19 11.12
CA PHE A 37 -13.87 -2.64 10.89
C PHE A 37 -14.01 -4.15 11.00
N VAL A 38 -13.07 -4.92 10.44
CA VAL A 38 -13.07 -6.38 10.56
C VAL A 38 -12.90 -6.82 12.02
N PHE A 39 -11.99 -6.20 12.77
CA PHE A 39 -11.79 -6.53 14.17
C PHE A 39 -12.99 -6.14 15.04
N ARG A 40 -13.59 -4.98 14.80
CA ARG A 40 -14.84 -4.59 15.48
C ARG A 40 -15.95 -5.59 15.22
N ALA A 41 -16.19 -5.94 13.95
CA ALA A 41 -17.22 -6.92 13.58
C ALA A 41 -16.99 -8.29 14.24
N ALA A 42 -15.73 -8.74 14.32
CA ALA A 42 -15.38 -9.98 15.01
C ALA A 42 -15.67 -9.92 16.52
N VAL A 43 -15.31 -8.82 17.19
CA VAL A 43 -15.58 -8.65 18.63
C VAL A 43 -17.08 -8.54 18.92
N GLU A 44 -17.82 -7.77 18.13
CA GLU A 44 -19.28 -7.63 18.24
C GLU A 44 -19.99 -8.98 18.01
N SER A 45 -19.41 -9.85 17.19
CA SER A 45 -19.94 -11.21 16.94
C SER A 45 -19.47 -12.25 17.97
N ASN A 46 -18.88 -11.85 19.10
CA ASN A 46 -18.27 -12.73 20.11
C ASN A 46 -17.12 -13.63 19.58
N LEU A 47 -16.52 -13.28 18.45
CA LEU A 47 -15.39 -13.98 17.82
C LEU A 47 -14.05 -13.33 18.18
N THR A 48 -13.87 -12.94 19.45
CA THR A 48 -12.67 -12.22 19.92
C THR A 48 -11.36 -12.95 19.63
N TRP A 49 -11.37 -14.29 19.64
CA TRP A 49 -10.20 -15.09 19.25
C TRP A 49 -9.73 -14.80 17.81
N LEU A 50 -10.65 -14.66 16.86
CA LEU A 50 -10.31 -14.31 15.47
C LEU A 50 -9.73 -12.89 15.37
N ALA A 51 -10.23 -11.96 16.19
CA ALA A 51 -9.64 -10.62 16.27
C ALA A 51 -8.18 -10.67 16.77
N ILE A 52 -7.90 -11.48 17.80
CA ILE A 52 -6.52 -11.67 18.31
C ILE A 52 -5.61 -12.24 17.23
N VAL A 53 -6.03 -13.32 16.56
CA VAL A 53 -5.26 -13.92 15.46
C VAL A 53 -5.03 -12.90 14.34
N GLY A 54 -6.03 -12.11 13.98
CA GLY A 54 -5.92 -11.06 12.97
C GLY A 54 -4.93 -9.94 13.34
N VAL A 55 -4.89 -9.54 14.62
CA VAL A 55 -3.93 -8.56 15.13
C VAL A 55 -2.51 -9.11 15.09
N VAL A 56 -2.30 -10.35 15.54
CA VAL A 56 -0.98 -11.01 15.48
C VAL A 56 -0.51 -11.14 14.04
N ASN A 57 -1.37 -11.62 13.13
CA ASN A 57 -1.05 -11.71 11.72
C ASN A 57 -0.69 -10.34 11.11
N SER A 58 -1.39 -9.27 11.54
CA SER A 58 -1.08 -7.91 11.11
C SER A 58 0.29 -7.44 11.60
N ALA A 59 0.68 -7.77 12.83
CA ALA A 59 2.01 -7.45 13.37
C ALA A 59 3.13 -8.19 12.61
N ILE A 60 2.91 -9.47 12.30
CA ILE A 60 3.85 -10.27 11.49
C ILE A 60 3.98 -9.66 10.09
N ALA A 61 2.86 -9.35 9.44
CA ALA A 61 2.85 -8.74 8.12
C ALA A 61 3.59 -7.39 8.11
N ALA A 62 3.47 -6.61 9.19
CA ALA A 62 4.16 -5.33 9.30
C ALA A 62 5.69 -5.46 9.24
N PHE A 63 6.26 -6.49 9.86
CA PHE A 63 7.70 -6.78 9.78
C PHE A 63 8.14 -7.04 8.33
N TYR A 64 7.38 -7.86 7.59
CA TYR A 64 7.67 -8.14 6.18
C TYR A 64 7.54 -6.89 5.29
N TYR A 65 6.49 -6.08 5.48
CA TYR A 65 6.25 -4.88 4.66
C TYR A 65 7.30 -3.80 4.90
N LEU A 66 7.72 -3.58 6.15
CA LEU A 66 8.82 -2.67 6.46
C LEU A 66 10.13 -3.16 5.84
N GLY A 67 10.38 -4.47 5.83
CA GLY A 67 11.54 -5.06 5.17
C GLY A 67 11.63 -4.70 3.68
N VAL A 68 10.50 -4.67 2.97
CA VAL A 68 10.44 -4.24 1.56
C VAL A 68 10.80 -2.77 1.41
N VAL A 69 10.24 -1.90 2.25
CA VAL A 69 10.52 -0.45 2.23
C VAL A 69 12.00 -0.18 2.52
N VAL A 70 12.57 -0.86 3.53
CA VAL A 70 13.98 -0.76 3.89
C VAL A 70 14.88 -1.19 2.74
N GLN A 71 14.58 -2.32 2.08
CA GLN A 71 15.36 -2.75 0.92
C GLN A 71 15.29 -1.74 -0.23
N MET A 72 14.13 -1.11 -0.41
CA MET A 72 13.90 -0.18 -1.50
C MET A 72 14.67 1.15 -1.33
N ILE A 73 14.84 1.59 -0.08
CA ILE A 73 15.48 2.87 0.28
C ILE A 73 16.96 2.70 0.59
N MET A 74 17.34 1.68 1.37
CA MET A 74 18.67 1.57 2.00
C MET A 74 19.67 0.68 1.26
N ARG A 75 19.24 -0.12 0.27
CA ARG A 75 20.17 -0.95 -0.52
C ARG A 75 20.66 -0.23 -1.76
N GLU A 76 21.90 -0.46 -2.15
CA GLU A 76 22.43 -0.05 -3.45
C GLU A 76 21.59 -0.60 -4.62
N PRO A 77 21.45 0.17 -5.70
CA PRO A 77 20.72 -0.24 -6.89
C PRO A 77 21.41 -1.43 -7.58
N ALA A 78 20.80 -2.61 -7.50
CA ALA A 78 21.30 -3.82 -8.18
C ALA A 78 21.26 -3.66 -9.70
N GLN A 79 22.42 -3.44 -10.37
CA GLN A 79 22.64 -3.19 -11.82
C GLN A 79 21.39 -2.85 -12.65
N SER A 80 21.29 -1.60 -13.12
CA SER A 80 20.16 -1.20 -13.96
C SER A 80 20.19 -2.01 -15.25
N PRO A 81 19.07 -2.64 -15.68
CA PRO A 81 18.96 -3.04 -17.08
C PRO A 81 19.24 -1.79 -17.91
N ALA A 82 20.08 -1.92 -18.93
CA ALA A 82 20.36 -0.84 -19.87
C ALA A 82 19.03 -0.24 -20.33
N ALA A 83 18.97 1.09 -20.45
CA ALA A 83 17.79 1.77 -20.95
C ALA A 83 17.54 1.30 -22.39
N GLU A 84 16.66 0.30 -22.55
CA GLU A 84 16.13 -0.12 -23.83
C GLU A 84 15.50 1.10 -24.52
N PRO A 85 15.76 1.31 -25.83
CA PRO A 85 15.25 2.47 -26.56
C PRO A 85 13.73 2.58 -26.40
N LEU A 86 13.23 3.79 -26.10
CA LEU A 86 11.81 4.04 -25.90
C LEU A 86 11.03 3.82 -27.21
N ALA A 87 10.57 2.60 -27.44
CA ALA A 87 9.50 2.35 -28.39
C ALA A 87 8.24 3.11 -27.95
N ALA A 88 7.42 3.60 -28.89
CA ALA A 88 6.17 4.30 -28.58
C ALA A 88 5.23 3.49 -27.65
N THR A 89 5.28 2.16 -27.75
CA THR A 89 4.57 1.21 -26.88
C THR A 89 5.04 1.28 -25.42
N ALA A 90 6.33 1.56 -25.18
CA ALA A 90 6.90 1.72 -23.84
C ALA A 90 6.45 3.02 -23.16
N VAL A 91 6.28 4.11 -23.92
CA VAL A 91 5.75 5.39 -23.41
C VAL A 91 4.31 5.22 -22.94
N ARG A 92 3.44 4.63 -23.79
CA ARG A 92 2.02 4.40 -23.45
C ARG A 92 1.87 3.54 -22.19
N ARG A 93 2.69 2.49 -22.06
CA ARG A 93 2.70 1.63 -20.87
C ARG A 93 3.12 2.39 -19.61
N ARG A 94 4.17 3.22 -19.69
CA ARG A 94 4.62 4.05 -18.55
C ARG A 94 3.55 5.02 -18.09
N VAL A 95 2.88 5.69 -19.03
CA VAL A 95 1.80 6.64 -18.71
C VAL A 95 0.62 5.91 -18.06
N ALA A 96 0.15 4.81 -18.66
CA ALA A 96 -0.98 4.04 -18.12
C ALA A 96 -0.71 3.51 -16.70
N MET A 97 0.50 2.98 -16.45
CA MET A 97 0.90 2.52 -15.12
C MET A 97 1.02 3.69 -14.13
N GLY A 98 1.63 4.81 -14.56
CA GLY A 98 1.76 6.01 -13.73
C GLY A 98 0.41 6.58 -13.31
N THR A 99 -0.55 6.66 -14.24
CA THR A 99 -1.92 7.13 -13.94
C THR A 99 -2.64 6.17 -12.99
N ALA A 100 -2.53 4.85 -13.20
CA ALA A 100 -3.16 3.87 -12.32
C ALA A 100 -2.61 3.94 -10.89
N ILE A 101 -1.28 4.07 -10.75
CA ILE A 101 -0.62 4.20 -9.45
C ILE A 101 -1.02 5.51 -8.77
N ALA A 102 -1.03 6.62 -9.50
CA ALA A 102 -1.43 7.91 -8.96
C ALA A 102 -2.89 7.89 -8.47
N LEU A 103 -3.81 7.34 -9.27
CA LEU A 103 -5.20 7.17 -8.87
C LEU A 103 -5.35 6.31 -7.62
N ALA A 104 -4.65 5.18 -7.55
CA ALA A 104 -4.67 4.31 -6.37
C ALA A 104 -4.09 4.99 -5.12
N ALA A 105 -3.00 5.76 -5.27
CA ALA A 105 -2.38 6.51 -4.19
C ALA A 105 -3.32 7.60 -3.66
N VAL A 106 -3.92 8.38 -4.56
CA VAL A 106 -4.92 9.41 -4.22
C VAL A 106 -6.12 8.77 -3.53
N ALA A 107 -6.68 7.70 -4.07
CA ALA A 107 -7.80 6.98 -3.45
C ALA A 107 -7.44 6.48 -2.05
N THR A 108 -6.26 5.89 -1.87
CA THR A 108 -5.78 5.38 -0.57
C THR A 108 -5.71 6.50 0.48
N LEU A 109 -5.24 7.68 0.08
CA LEU A 109 -5.14 8.85 0.96
C LEU A 109 -6.50 9.47 1.25
N LEU A 110 -7.31 9.71 0.22
CA LEU A 110 -8.64 10.32 0.37
C LEU A 110 -9.53 9.48 1.27
N ILE A 111 -9.55 8.16 1.06
CA ILE A 111 -10.33 7.23 1.89
C ILE A 111 -9.78 7.16 3.31
N GLY A 112 -8.46 7.16 3.46
CA GLY A 112 -7.83 7.10 4.77
C GLY A 112 -8.14 8.33 5.64
N ILE A 113 -8.04 9.52 5.04
CA ILE A 113 -8.31 10.82 5.68
C ILE A 113 -9.82 11.01 5.89
N TRP A 114 -10.64 10.57 4.93
CA TRP A 114 -12.08 10.78 4.91
C TRP A 114 -12.85 9.45 4.97
N PRO A 115 -12.84 8.75 6.11
CA PRO A 115 -13.48 7.43 6.24
C PRO A 115 -15.00 7.47 6.05
N SER A 116 -15.63 8.66 6.13
CA SER A 116 -17.06 8.80 5.86
C SER A 116 -17.44 8.53 4.40
N VAL A 117 -16.48 8.54 3.46
CA VAL A 117 -16.71 8.11 2.08
C VAL A 117 -17.05 6.63 2.02
N ILE A 118 -16.32 5.78 2.77
CA ILE A 118 -16.61 4.34 2.83
C ILE A 118 -17.89 4.08 3.62
N THR A 119 -18.04 4.67 4.80
CA THR A 119 -19.20 4.36 5.64
C THR A 119 -20.51 4.88 5.04
N GLY A 120 -20.46 5.95 4.24
CA GLY A 120 -21.59 6.42 3.45
C GLY A 120 -22.00 5.44 2.34
N LEU A 121 -21.04 4.83 1.64
CA LEU A 121 -21.31 3.82 0.61
C LEU A 121 -21.89 2.52 1.20
N VAL A 122 -21.33 2.07 2.33
CA VAL A 122 -21.78 0.81 2.98
C VAL A 122 -23.17 0.94 3.61
N ARG A 123 -23.55 2.13 4.08
CA ARG A 123 -24.89 2.38 4.66
C ARG A 123 -25.97 2.66 3.61
N GLY A 124 -25.58 2.96 2.37
CA GLY A 124 -26.49 3.24 1.25
C GLY A 124 -26.84 2.02 0.38
N LEU A 125 -26.18 0.88 0.61
CA LEU A 125 -26.50 -0.44 0.06
C LEU A 125 -27.34 -1.23 1.07
#